data_AF-R7NI71-F1
#
_entry.id   AF-R7NI71-F1
#
_cell.length_a   1.000
_cell.length_b   1.000
_cell.length_c   1.000
_cell.angle_alpha   90.00
_cell.angle_beta   90.00
_cell.angle_gamma   90.00
#
_symmetry.space_group_name_H-M   'P 1'
#
loop_
_entity.id
_entity.type
_entity.pdbx_description
1 polymer ?
#
loop_
_entity_poly.entity_id
_entity_poly.type
_entity_poly.pdbx_seq_one_letter_code
_entity_poly.pdbx_strand_id
1 'polypeptide(L)'
;MSKKGTKCYLYFDEQILAKDIILANSKINEGEPDFSQVATTDEGIYKAEDDWGDSYYFRGDVTNNWIKFAGYYWRIIRINGDGSIRLIYNGTGTATTGTSTQISTSAYNSSYYDNAYVGYMYGSTGASSYAATYANTNNSTIKGVLDNWYQTNITNKGYGDKVSKEAGFCNDKKISTVNRSGYGTLGYGTNATVYAPVDRFLNASWSWLSTQNPTLKCSQLSNDMFTVSGSSKGNKALANPVGLITADEVVFAGGKGGTNNSSYYLYTGQNYWTMSPFDFYDGHADVFFVHSNGNLNYSNVYGAIGVRPVINIASNVTIKSGDGTISNPYVI
;
A
#
# COMPACT_ATOMS: atom_id res chain seq x y z
N MET A 1 -55.07 -30.95 -24.08
CA MET A 1 -54.04 -30.81 -23.02
C MET A 1 -53.35 -29.46 -23.19
N SER A 2 -53.75 -28.42 -22.45
CA SER A 2 -53.03 -27.14 -22.47
C SER A 2 -51.89 -27.19 -21.44
N LYS A 3 -50.64 -27.06 -21.91
CA LYS A 3 -49.49 -26.87 -21.02
C LYS A 3 -49.56 -25.46 -20.47
N LYS A 4 -49.97 -25.31 -19.20
CA LYS A 4 -49.76 -24.07 -18.44
C LYS A 4 -48.26 -23.96 -18.16
N GLY A 5 -47.57 -23.10 -18.90
CA GLY A 5 -46.21 -22.70 -18.57
C GLY A 5 -46.22 -21.74 -17.39
N THR A 6 -45.61 -22.12 -16.28
CA THR A 6 -45.36 -21.21 -15.16
C THR A 6 -44.23 -20.26 -15.55
N LYS A 7 -44.52 -18.96 -15.62
CA LYS A 7 -43.48 -17.94 -15.77
C LYS A 7 -42.84 -17.71 -14.40
N CYS A 8 -41.56 -18.07 -14.26
CA CYS A 8 -40.76 -17.68 -13.11
C CYS A 8 -40.19 -16.29 -13.39
N TYR A 9 -40.52 -15.31 -12.53
CA TYR A 9 -39.84 -14.02 -12.50
C TYR A 9 -38.61 -14.18 -11.61
N LEU A 10 -37.41 -14.09 -12.21
CA LEU A 10 -36.17 -13.94 -11.47
C LEU A 10 -36.09 -12.48 -11.03
N TYR A 11 -36.35 -12.23 -9.75
CA TYR A 11 -35.99 -10.97 -9.11
C TYR A 11 -34.49 -11.04 -8.83
N PHE A 12 -33.71 -10.24 -9.56
CA PHE A 12 -32.35 -9.94 -9.17
C PHE A 12 -32.43 -8.74 -8.24
N ASP A 13 -32.36 -8.97 -6.92
CA ASP A 13 -32.10 -7.88 -6.00
C ASP A 13 -30.70 -7.35 -6.34
N GLU A 14 -30.61 -6.09 -6.77
CA GLU A 14 -29.35 -5.44 -7.07
C GLU A 14 -28.55 -5.33 -5.77
N GLN A 15 -27.56 -6.20 -5.62
CA GLN A 15 -26.67 -6.18 -4.46
C GLN A 15 -25.75 -4.96 -4.58
N ILE A 16 -26.03 -3.91 -3.82
CA ILE A 16 -25.18 -2.72 -3.76
C ILE A 16 -23.85 -3.10 -3.09
N LEU A 17 -22.76 -2.99 -3.84
CA LEU A 17 -21.43 -3.36 -3.36
C LEU A 17 -20.84 -2.25 -2.49
N ALA A 18 -19.90 -2.62 -1.62
CA ALA A 18 -19.25 -1.68 -0.71
C ALA A 18 -18.60 -0.49 -1.45
N LYS A 19 -17.97 -0.74 -2.60
CA LYS A 19 -17.35 0.30 -3.42
C LYS A 19 -18.37 1.38 -3.86
N ASP A 20 -19.59 0.96 -4.21
CA ASP A 20 -20.60 1.87 -4.76
C ASP A 20 -21.12 2.79 -3.67
N ILE A 21 -21.32 2.27 -2.46
CA ILE A 21 -21.70 3.05 -1.27
C ILE A 21 -20.60 4.03 -0.89
N ILE A 22 -19.34 3.59 -0.85
CA ILE A 22 -18.21 4.45 -0.48
C ILE A 22 -18.07 5.63 -1.44
N LEU A 23 -18.20 5.37 -2.76
CA LEU A 23 -18.14 6.41 -3.78
C LEU A 23 -19.34 7.36 -3.69
N ALA A 24 -20.55 6.84 -3.50
CA ALA A 24 -21.76 7.65 -3.37
C ALA A 24 -21.74 8.57 -2.14
N ASN A 25 -21.08 8.13 -1.06
CA ASN A 25 -20.94 8.90 0.18
C ASN A 25 -19.74 9.86 0.19
N SER A 26 -19.03 10.00 -0.94
CA SER A 26 -17.80 10.79 -1.02
C SER A 26 -17.88 11.86 -2.11
N LYS A 27 -17.22 12.99 -1.88
CA LYS A 27 -16.98 13.99 -2.92
C LYS A 27 -15.92 13.47 -3.88
N ILE A 28 -16.29 13.21 -5.12
CA ILE A 28 -15.37 12.85 -6.20
C ILE A 28 -15.00 14.12 -6.96
N ASN A 29 -13.71 14.44 -7.03
CA ASN A 29 -13.21 15.60 -7.76
C ASN A 29 -12.84 15.25 -9.20
N GLU A 30 -12.93 16.24 -10.07
CA GLU A 30 -12.43 16.18 -11.44
C GLU A 30 -10.97 16.62 -11.52
N GLY A 31 -10.23 16.07 -12.47
CA GLY A 31 -8.83 16.40 -12.71
C GLY A 31 -7.85 15.78 -11.71
N GLU A 32 -6.59 16.22 -11.78
CA GLU A 32 -5.52 15.81 -10.88
C GLU A 32 -5.35 16.84 -9.75
N PRO A 33 -5.05 16.41 -8.50
CA PRO A 33 -4.71 17.32 -7.42
C PRO A 33 -3.31 17.93 -7.62
N ASP A 34 -3.02 19.02 -6.92
CA ASP A 34 -1.70 19.64 -6.95
C ASP A 34 -0.69 18.86 -6.08
N PHE A 35 0.12 18.01 -6.72
CA PHE A 35 1.22 17.29 -6.08
C PHE A 35 2.45 18.16 -5.76
N SER A 36 2.38 19.47 -5.99
CA SER A 36 3.36 20.43 -5.47
C SER A 36 3.08 20.85 -4.03
N GLN A 37 1.89 20.57 -3.49
CA GLN A 37 1.49 20.92 -2.13
C GLN A 37 1.11 19.69 -1.32
N VAL A 38 1.25 19.82 0.00
CA VAL A 38 0.65 18.87 0.95
C VAL A 38 -0.85 19.13 1.03
N ALA A 39 -1.65 18.06 1.18
CA ALA A 39 -3.10 18.20 1.36
C ALA A 39 -3.43 18.39 2.85
N THR A 40 -3.98 19.54 3.22
CA THR A 40 -4.23 19.91 4.63
C THR A 40 -5.71 20.00 5.00
N THR A 41 -6.60 19.86 4.02
CA THR A 41 -8.06 19.91 4.18
C THR A 41 -8.68 18.60 3.68
N ASP A 42 -9.96 18.37 3.97
CA ASP A 42 -10.73 17.30 3.33
C ASP A 42 -10.91 17.63 1.84
N GLU A 43 -10.06 17.03 0.99
CA GLU A 43 -10.18 17.20 -0.46
C GLU A 43 -11.16 16.18 -1.06
N GLY A 44 -11.43 15.08 -0.37
CA GLY A 44 -12.31 13.99 -0.83
C GLY A 44 -11.55 12.92 -1.62
N ILE A 45 -12.14 12.50 -2.75
CA ILE A 45 -11.63 11.45 -3.62
C ILE A 45 -11.16 12.03 -4.95
N TYR A 46 -10.04 11.51 -5.46
CA TYR A 46 -9.56 11.72 -6.82
C TYR A 46 -9.43 10.38 -7.55
N LYS A 47 -9.30 10.46 -8.88
CA LYS A 47 -9.18 9.31 -9.76
C LYS A 47 -7.78 9.23 -10.38
N ALA A 48 -7.22 8.03 -10.46
CA ALA A 48 -6.01 7.74 -11.22
C ALA A 48 -6.05 6.29 -11.71
N GLU A 49 -5.38 5.97 -12.82
CA GLU A 49 -5.31 4.60 -13.31
C GLU A 49 -4.29 3.77 -12.52
N ASP A 50 -4.67 2.54 -12.15
CA ASP A 50 -3.74 1.49 -11.74
C ASP A 50 -3.58 0.44 -12.85
N ASP A 51 -2.99 -0.72 -12.53
CA ASP A 51 -2.75 -1.80 -13.50
C ASP A 51 -4.04 -2.50 -14.00
N TRP A 52 -5.19 -2.23 -13.38
CA TRP A 52 -6.47 -2.90 -13.66
C TRP A 52 -7.63 -1.95 -13.97
N GLY A 53 -7.40 -0.64 -13.96
CA GLY A 53 -8.36 0.37 -14.39
C GLY A 53 -8.39 1.60 -13.51
N ASP A 54 -9.54 2.28 -13.50
CA ASP A 54 -9.75 3.48 -12.69
C ASP A 54 -9.75 3.15 -11.20
N SER A 55 -8.75 3.66 -10.48
CA SER A 55 -8.70 3.69 -9.02
C SER A 55 -9.20 5.01 -8.47
N TYR A 56 -9.83 4.95 -7.29
CA TYR A 56 -10.38 6.09 -6.57
C TYR A 56 -9.70 6.18 -5.20
N TYR A 57 -8.89 7.21 -4.97
CA TYR A 57 -8.09 7.36 -3.75
C TYR A 57 -8.52 8.56 -2.92
N PHE A 58 -8.48 8.39 -1.60
CA PHE A 58 -8.77 9.47 -0.64
C PHE A 58 -7.56 10.37 -0.46
N ARG A 59 -7.80 11.69 -0.31
CA ARG A 59 -6.74 12.70 -0.15
C ARG A 59 -7.08 13.77 0.89
N GLY A 60 -6.11 14.09 1.74
CA GLY A 60 -6.18 15.17 2.72
C GLY A 60 -6.76 14.73 4.07
N ASP A 61 -7.40 15.65 4.79
CA ASP A 61 -8.01 15.40 6.12
C ASP A 61 -9.42 14.81 5.99
N VAL A 62 -9.54 13.70 5.26
CA VAL A 62 -10.83 13.05 4.99
C VAL A 62 -11.40 12.44 6.27
N THR A 63 -12.72 12.55 6.47
CA THR A 63 -13.37 12.06 7.69
C THR A 63 -14.23 10.82 7.50
N ASN A 64 -14.60 10.49 6.24
CA ASN A 64 -15.55 9.44 5.87
C ASN A 64 -14.91 8.16 5.29
N ASN A 65 -13.63 7.89 5.61
CA ASN A 65 -12.88 6.75 5.06
C ASN A 65 -12.55 5.66 6.11
N TRP A 66 -13.39 5.46 7.11
CA TRP A 66 -13.20 4.46 8.16
C TRP A 66 -13.96 3.16 7.88
N ILE A 67 -13.26 2.02 8.07
CA ILE A 67 -13.86 0.69 8.07
C ILE A 67 -13.59 0.01 9.42
N LYS A 68 -14.60 -0.71 9.93
CA LYS A 68 -14.47 -1.68 11.01
C LYS A 68 -14.59 -3.09 10.44
N PHE A 69 -13.51 -3.85 10.53
CA PHE A 69 -13.41 -5.21 10.00
C PHE A 69 -12.52 -6.07 10.90
N ALA A 70 -12.93 -7.32 11.15
CA ALA A 70 -12.21 -8.29 11.98
C ALA A 70 -11.86 -7.80 13.40
N GLY A 71 -12.66 -6.89 13.97
CA GLY A 71 -12.42 -6.30 15.30
C GLY A 71 -11.42 -5.14 15.32
N TYR A 72 -10.97 -4.67 14.15
CA TYR A 72 -10.02 -3.56 14.02
C TYR A 72 -10.62 -2.39 13.22
N TYR A 73 -10.03 -1.23 13.41
CA TYR A 73 -10.33 -0.01 12.66
C TYR A 73 -9.27 0.18 11.57
N TRP A 74 -9.74 0.58 10.39
CA TRP A 74 -8.95 0.72 9.19
C TRP A 74 -9.26 2.06 8.52
N ARG A 75 -8.27 2.63 7.83
CA ARG A 75 -8.48 3.74 6.90
C ARG A 75 -8.47 3.21 5.48
N ILE A 76 -9.42 3.65 4.65
CA ILE A 76 -9.43 3.36 3.22
C ILE A 76 -8.36 4.24 2.57
N ILE A 77 -7.44 3.60 1.85
CA ILE A 77 -6.46 4.29 1.00
C ILE A 77 -7.13 4.60 -0.34
N ARG A 78 -7.64 3.54 -0.98
CA ARG A 78 -8.26 3.60 -2.30
C ARG A 78 -9.20 2.44 -2.58
N ILE A 79 -10.07 2.62 -3.55
CA ILE A 79 -10.72 1.53 -4.30
C ILE A 79 -9.83 1.29 -5.52
N ASN A 80 -9.33 0.07 -5.67
CA ASN A 80 -8.46 -0.33 -6.78
C ASN A 80 -9.26 -0.45 -8.09
N GLY A 81 -8.57 -0.49 -9.23
CA GLY A 81 -9.21 -0.64 -10.54
C GLY A 81 -10.01 -1.94 -10.72
N ASP A 82 -9.68 -2.98 -9.96
CA ASP A 82 -10.46 -4.23 -9.92
C ASP A 82 -11.65 -4.22 -8.93
N GLY A 83 -11.91 -3.06 -8.32
CA GLY A 83 -13.01 -2.82 -7.38
C GLY A 83 -12.74 -3.30 -5.95
N SER A 84 -11.59 -3.91 -5.66
CA SER A 84 -11.19 -4.24 -4.29
C SER A 84 -10.86 -2.97 -3.48
N ILE A 85 -11.05 -3.02 -2.16
CA ILE A 85 -10.88 -1.84 -1.30
C ILE A 85 -9.60 -1.98 -0.50
N ARG A 86 -8.61 -1.11 -0.74
CA ARG A 86 -7.29 -1.13 -0.11
C ARG A 86 -7.31 -0.37 1.20
N LEU A 87 -6.97 -1.06 2.29
CA LEU A 87 -7.08 -0.58 3.67
C LEU A 87 -5.74 -0.60 4.37
N ILE A 88 -5.48 0.41 5.21
CA ILE A 88 -4.37 0.43 6.16
C ILE A 88 -4.87 0.35 7.61
N TYR A 89 -4.19 -0.46 8.40
CA TYR A 89 -4.50 -0.67 9.81
C TYR A 89 -4.44 0.64 10.62
N ASN A 90 -5.39 0.80 11.55
CA ASN A 90 -5.47 1.94 12.47
C ASN A 90 -5.88 1.50 13.89
N GLY A 91 -5.47 0.31 14.33
CA GLY A 91 -5.62 -0.09 15.73
C GLY A 91 -6.93 -0.80 16.08
N THR A 92 -7.10 -1.04 17.38
CA THR A 92 -8.32 -1.61 17.99
C THR A 92 -9.33 -0.55 18.42
N GLY A 93 -9.02 0.72 18.19
CA GLY A 93 -9.87 1.87 18.49
C GLY A 93 -9.74 2.94 17.41
N THR A 94 -10.26 4.12 17.70
CA THR A 94 -10.35 5.24 16.74
C THR A 94 -9.26 6.29 16.91
N ALA A 95 -8.25 6.04 17.75
CA ALA A 95 -7.12 6.96 17.89
C ALA A 95 -6.44 7.18 16.53
N THR A 96 -6.31 8.44 16.13
CA THR A 96 -5.70 8.81 14.84
C THR A 96 -4.19 8.94 14.92
N THR A 97 -3.64 9.08 16.13
CA THR A 97 -2.20 9.19 16.38
C THR A 97 -1.74 8.27 17.52
N GLY A 98 -0.43 8.08 17.62
CA GLY A 98 0.22 7.27 18.66
C GLY A 98 0.44 5.82 18.26
N THR A 99 1.10 5.07 19.14
CA THR A 99 1.56 3.69 18.91
C THR A 99 0.44 2.68 18.74
N SER A 100 -0.80 3.01 19.12
CA SER A 100 -1.97 2.14 18.89
C SER A 100 -2.38 2.05 17.41
N THR A 101 -1.85 2.93 16.55
CA THR A 101 -2.13 2.93 15.11
C THR A 101 -1.32 1.90 14.31
N GLN A 102 -0.39 1.20 14.97
CA GLN A 102 0.52 0.19 14.42
C GLN A 102 0.42 -1.11 15.24
N ILE A 103 0.78 -2.24 14.65
CA ILE A 103 0.70 -3.55 15.33
C ILE A 103 1.93 -3.83 16.21
N SER A 104 3.07 -3.22 15.87
CA SER A 104 4.36 -3.33 16.55
C SER A 104 5.37 -2.36 15.90
N THR A 105 6.63 -2.41 16.33
CA THR A 105 7.78 -1.94 15.57
C THR A 105 8.59 -3.13 15.07
N SER A 106 9.31 -2.98 13.96
CA SER A 106 10.21 -4.00 13.40
C SER A 106 11.27 -3.35 12.52
N ALA A 107 12.42 -4.01 12.39
CA ALA A 107 13.26 -3.83 11.21
C ALA A 107 12.47 -4.20 9.94
N TYR A 108 12.70 -3.48 8.85
CA TYR A 108 12.24 -3.90 7.53
C TYR A 108 12.93 -5.21 7.15
N ASN A 109 14.26 -5.25 7.30
CA ASN A 109 15.08 -6.44 7.12
C ASN A 109 16.16 -6.52 8.20
N SER A 110 16.51 -7.73 8.63
CA SER A 110 17.49 -7.97 9.72
C SER A 110 18.94 -7.78 9.30
N SER A 111 19.18 -7.49 8.03
CA SER A 111 20.48 -7.11 7.47
C SER A 111 20.27 -6.06 6.39
N TYR A 112 21.33 -5.36 6.01
CA TYR A 112 21.26 -4.17 5.16
C TYR A 112 22.44 -4.04 4.20
N TYR A 113 23.41 -4.95 4.23
CA TYR A 113 24.68 -4.87 3.48
C TYR A 113 24.61 -5.42 2.04
N ASP A 114 23.42 -5.56 1.48
CA ASP A 114 23.21 -6.06 0.11
C ASP A 114 21.94 -5.45 -0.50
N ASN A 115 21.95 -5.24 -1.81
CA ASN A 115 20.80 -4.79 -2.59
C ASN A 115 19.55 -5.66 -2.35
N ALA A 116 19.71 -6.95 -2.06
CA ALA A 116 18.61 -7.85 -1.71
C ALA A 116 17.68 -7.28 -0.62
N TYR A 117 18.23 -6.53 0.35
CA TYR A 117 17.50 -6.17 1.56
C TYR A 117 16.51 -5.01 1.43
N VAL A 118 16.49 -4.29 0.30
CA VAL A 118 15.43 -3.28 0.04
C VAL A 118 14.06 -3.93 -0.27
N GLY A 119 14.04 -5.24 -0.49
CA GLY A 119 12.86 -5.96 -0.92
C GLY A 119 11.95 -6.45 0.19
N TYR A 120 10.64 -6.39 -0.05
CA TYR A 120 9.63 -7.04 0.80
C TYR A 120 9.82 -8.57 0.85
N MET A 121 10.22 -9.13 -0.29
CA MET A 121 10.87 -10.42 -0.43
C MET A 121 12.14 -10.23 -1.26
N TYR A 122 13.08 -11.16 -1.12
CA TYR A 122 14.38 -11.11 -1.78
C TYR A 122 14.86 -12.50 -2.19
N GLY A 123 15.88 -12.54 -3.05
CA GLY A 123 16.53 -13.76 -3.53
C GLY A 123 17.82 -14.04 -2.75
N SER A 124 18.93 -14.20 -3.48
CA SER A 124 20.25 -14.50 -2.89
C SER A 124 21.03 -13.22 -2.59
N THR A 125 21.69 -13.19 -1.44
CA THR A 125 22.69 -12.18 -1.07
C THR A 125 24.04 -12.53 -1.67
N GLY A 126 24.90 -11.54 -1.96
CA GLY A 126 26.18 -11.76 -2.64
C GLY A 126 26.01 -12.24 -4.09
N ALA A 127 24.81 -12.05 -4.66
CA ALA A 127 24.51 -12.43 -6.03
C ALA A 127 25.22 -11.52 -7.03
N SER A 128 25.55 -12.08 -8.19
CA SER A 128 26.17 -11.37 -9.32
C SER A 128 25.16 -10.97 -10.42
N SER A 129 23.86 -11.05 -10.14
CA SER A 129 22.80 -10.65 -11.07
C SER A 129 21.55 -10.14 -10.36
N TYR A 130 20.84 -9.23 -11.02
CA TYR A 130 19.56 -8.69 -10.57
C TYR A 130 18.52 -9.80 -10.35
N ALA A 131 18.41 -10.73 -11.31
CA ALA A 131 17.44 -11.82 -11.25
C ALA A 131 17.65 -12.73 -10.02
N ALA A 132 18.90 -13.06 -9.70
CA ALA A 132 19.21 -13.85 -8.50
C ALA A 132 18.97 -13.06 -7.20
N THR A 133 19.26 -11.76 -7.19
CA THR A 133 19.04 -10.86 -6.03
C THR A 133 17.55 -10.72 -5.70
N TYR A 134 16.68 -10.75 -6.71
CA TYR A 134 15.23 -10.54 -6.57
C TYR A 134 14.38 -11.74 -7.00
N ALA A 135 14.89 -12.95 -6.80
CA ALA A 135 14.17 -14.19 -7.06
C ALA A 135 12.96 -14.41 -6.11
N ASN A 136 12.81 -13.58 -5.06
CA ASN A 136 11.73 -13.64 -4.07
C ASN A 136 11.58 -15.01 -3.37
N THR A 137 12.69 -15.68 -3.10
CA THR A 137 12.72 -16.98 -2.40
C THR A 137 12.79 -16.84 -0.88
N ASN A 138 13.13 -15.64 -0.38
CA ASN A 138 13.29 -15.33 1.03
C ASN A 138 12.38 -14.18 1.46
N ASN A 139 11.89 -14.24 2.69
CA ASN A 139 11.04 -13.20 3.28
C ASN A 139 11.89 -12.16 4.01
N SER A 140 11.53 -10.88 3.89
CA SER A 140 12.04 -9.84 4.80
C SER A 140 11.53 -10.07 6.24
N THR A 141 12.20 -9.46 7.22
CA THR A 141 11.80 -9.51 8.63
C THR A 141 10.40 -8.95 8.84
N ILE A 142 10.09 -7.80 8.23
CA ILE A 142 8.77 -7.18 8.36
C ILE A 142 7.65 -8.01 7.74
N LYS A 143 7.93 -8.73 6.65
CA LYS A 143 6.96 -9.66 6.06
C LYS A 143 6.58 -10.77 7.04
N GLY A 144 7.54 -11.31 7.78
CA GLY A 144 7.27 -12.30 8.84
C GLY A 144 6.34 -11.76 9.94
N VAL A 145 6.51 -10.49 10.34
CA VAL A 145 5.61 -9.81 11.30
C VAL A 145 4.19 -9.70 10.74
N LEU A 146 4.05 -9.27 9.48
CA LEU A 146 2.76 -9.12 8.82
C LEU A 146 2.05 -10.45 8.60
N ASP A 147 2.77 -11.48 8.14
CA ASP A 147 2.24 -12.83 7.92
C ASP A 147 1.69 -13.43 9.24
N ASN A 148 2.46 -13.34 10.33
CA ASN A 148 2.03 -13.82 11.64
C ASN A 148 0.78 -13.09 12.15
N TRP A 149 0.76 -11.76 12.00
CA TRP A 149 -0.38 -10.95 12.40
C TRP A 149 -1.62 -11.30 11.58
N TYR A 150 -1.50 -11.42 10.26
CA TYR A 150 -2.61 -11.75 9.36
C TYR A 150 -3.17 -13.14 9.66
N GLN A 151 -2.31 -14.15 9.80
CA GLN A 151 -2.73 -15.51 10.13
C GLN A 151 -3.53 -15.55 11.43
N THR A 152 -3.03 -14.87 12.48
CA THR A 152 -3.65 -14.86 13.81
C THR A 152 -4.98 -14.11 13.83
N ASN A 153 -5.06 -12.98 13.13
CA ASN A 153 -6.15 -12.01 13.32
C ASN A 153 -7.19 -12.00 12.20
N ILE A 154 -6.86 -12.53 11.02
CA ILE A 154 -7.76 -12.61 9.88
C ILE A 154 -8.08 -14.07 9.57
N THR A 155 -7.07 -14.88 9.21
CA THR A 155 -7.29 -16.27 8.76
C THR A 155 -7.86 -17.16 9.86
N ASN A 156 -7.20 -17.26 11.01
CA ASN A 156 -7.61 -18.13 12.12
C ASN A 156 -8.96 -17.73 12.72
N LYS A 157 -9.39 -16.47 12.51
CA LYS A 157 -10.69 -15.97 12.95
C LYS A 157 -11.78 -16.08 11.87
N GLY A 158 -11.46 -16.67 10.71
CA GLY A 158 -12.44 -16.96 9.67
C GLY A 158 -12.83 -15.77 8.78
N TYR A 159 -12.03 -14.71 8.74
CA TYR A 159 -12.31 -13.51 7.95
C TYR A 159 -11.65 -13.49 6.56
N GLY A 160 -10.86 -14.53 6.23
CA GLY A 160 -10.09 -14.60 4.98
C GLY A 160 -10.94 -14.61 3.70
N ASP A 161 -12.24 -14.96 3.79
CA ASP A 161 -13.18 -14.95 2.67
C ASP A 161 -13.57 -13.52 2.22
N LYS A 162 -13.39 -12.52 3.09
CA LYS A 162 -13.63 -11.10 2.78
C LYS A 162 -12.41 -10.39 2.21
N VAL A 163 -11.24 -11.03 2.23
CA VAL A 163 -10.00 -10.45 1.70
C VAL A 163 -9.78 -10.90 0.27
N SER A 164 -9.40 -9.97 -0.61
CA SER A 164 -9.13 -10.22 -2.01
C SER A 164 -7.96 -11.20 -2.16
N LYS A 165 -8.13 -12.17 -3.07
CA LYS A 165 -7.08 -13.09 -3.51
C LYS A 165 -6.43 -12.63 -4.82
N GLU A 166 -6.89 -11.53 -5.40
CA GLU A 166 -6.42 -11.02 -6.69
C GLU A 166 -5.60 -9.74 -6.58
N ALA A 167 -5.95 -8.87 -5.63
CA ALA A 167 -5.27 -7.60 -5.46
C ALA A 167 -3.87 -7.80 -4.86
N GLY A 168 -2.87 -7.16 -5.48
CA GLY A 168 -1.47 -7.32 -5.13
C GLY A 168 -0.85 -6.13 -4.39
N PHE A 169 0.44 -6.27 -4.11
CA PHE A 169 1.27 -5.25 -3.46
C PHE A 169 2.54 -5.04 -4.27
N CYS A 170 2.73 -3.84 -4.83
CA CYS A 170 3.89 -3.53 -5.65
C CYS A 170 5.07 -3.08 -4.78
N ASN A 171 6.18 -3.81 -4.81
CA ASN A 171 7.43 -3.39 -4.16
C ASN A 171 8.24 -2.44 -5.06
N ASP A 172 8.11 -2.55 -6.39
CA ASP A 172 8.74 -1.66 -7.39
C ASP A 172 10.27 -1.53 -7.24
N LYS A 173 10.98 -2.67 -7.23
CA LYS A 173 12.44 -2.73 -7.17
C LYS A 173 13.11 -2.50 -8.52
N LYS A 174 12.38 -1.95 -9.49
CA LYS A 174 12.95 -1.53 -10.77
C LYS A 174 14.06 -0.53 -10.51
N ILE A 175 15.18 -0.70 -11.19
CA ILE A 175 16.31 0.23 -11.08
C ILE A 175 15.91 1.57 -11.71
N SER A 176 16.30 2.66 -11.05
CA SER A 176 16.13 4.03 -11.53
C SER A 176 16.73 4.21 -12.92
N THR A 177 16.08 5.05 -13.74
CA THR A 177 16.59 5.44 -15.06
C THR A 177 17.32 6.78 -15.05
N VAL A 178 17.30 7.50 -13.93
CA VAL A 178 17.94 8.80 -13.78
C VAL A 178 19.40 8.61 -13.37
N ASN A 179 20.32 9.20 -14.13
CA ASN A 179 21.74 9.16 -13.83
C ASN A 179 22.04 9.99 -12.57
N ARG A 180 22.60 9.33 -11.55
CA ARG A 180 23.06 9.96 -10.29
C ARG A 180 24.52 9.62 -10.07
N SER A 181 25.32 10.64 -9.78
CA SER A 181 26.76 10.47 -9.53
C SER A 181 27.00 9.47 -8.39
N GLY A 182 27.87 8.49 -8.62
CA GLY A 182 28.21 7.45 -7.65
C GLY A 182 27.29 6.21 -7.66
N TYR A 183 26.28 6.17 -8.53
CA TYR A 183 25.33 5.05 -8.63
C TYR A 183 25.43 4.34 -9.98
N GLY A 184 25.27 3.02 -9.95
CA GLY A 184 25.21 2.17 -11.12
C GLY A 184 23.79 1.66 -11.40
N THR A 185 23.69 0.79 -12.40
CA THR A 185 22.41 0.22 -12.88
C THR A 185 22.33 -1.29 -12.67
N LEU A 186 23.10 -1.83 -11.72
CA LEU A 186 23.27 -3.28 -11.54
C LEU A 186 22.22 -3.89 -10.60
N GLY A 187 21.95 -3.27 -9.45
CA GLY A 187 20.94 -3.74 -8.50
C GLY A 187 21.17 -5.14 -7.94
N TYR A 188 22.43 -5.50 -7.69
CA TYR A 188 22.80 -6.76 -7.03
C TYR A 188 24.05 -6.61 -6.18
N GLY A 189 24.23 -7.49 -5.20
CA GLY A 189 25.39 -7.49 -4.32
C GLY A 189 25.53 -6.17 -3.59
N THR A 190 26.74 -5.61 -3.57
CA THR A 190 27.05 -4.32 -2.92
C THR A 190 27.18 -3.17 -3.93
N ASN A 191 26.62 -3.29 -5.13
CA ASN A 191 26.68 -2.22 -6.12
C ASN A 191 25.76 -1.07 -5.73
N ALA A 192 26.28 0.16 -5.66
CA ALA A 192 25.47 1.35 -5.43
C ALA A 192 24.33 1.42 -6.46
N THR A 193 23.08 1.43 -6.00
CA THR A 193 21.89 1.33 -6.87
C THR A 193 20.77 2.20 -6.32
N VAL A 194 20.08 2.94 -7.20
CA VAL A 194 18.85 3.69 -6.86
C VAL A 194 17.65 2.99 -7.48
N TYR A 195 16.52 2.98 -6.79
CA TYR A 195 15.29 2.36 -7.28
C TYR A 195 14.31 3.38 -7.85
N ALA A 196 13.44 2.93 -8.77
CA ALA A 196 12.53 3.75 -9.54
C ALA A 196 11.59 4.65 -8.70
N PRO A 197 11.13 4.28 -7.48
CA PRO A 197 10.35 5.20 -6.65
C PRO A 197 11.07 6.52 -6.36
N VAL A 198 12.40 6.54 -6.29
CA VAL A 198 13.17 7.78 -6.07
C VAL A 198 12.97 8.78 -7.21
N ASP A 199 12.84 8.31 -8.46
CA ASP A 199 12.65 9.18 -9.63
C ASP A 199 11.33 9.97 -9.59
N ARG A 200 10.35 9.48 -8.82
CA ARG A 200 9.05 10.12 -8.65
C ARG A 200 9.06 11.26 -7.65
N PHE A 201 10.08 11.31 -6.79
CA PHE A 201 10.11 12.22 -5.64
C PHE A 201 11.39 13.05 -5.53
N LEU A 202 12.51 12.63 -6.11
CA LEU A 202 13.80 13.32 -6.05
C LEU A 202 14.43 13.48 -7.44
N ASN A 203 15.06 14.65 -7.65
CA ASN A 203 15.85 14.90 -8.85
C ASN A 203 17.23 14.18 -8.80
N ALA A 204 18.03 14.35 -9.85
CA ALA A 204 19.35 13.75 -9.97
C ALA A 204 20.36 14.25 -8.89
N SER A 205 20.08 15.39 -8.26
CA SER A 205 20.89 16.01 -7.21
C SER A 205 20.37 15.73 -5.80
N TRP A 206 19.57 14.67 -5.62
CA TRP A 206 19.01 14.26 -4.32
C TRP A 206 18.16 15.33 -3.63
N SER A 207 17.63 16.29 -4.39
CA SER A 207 16.66 17.26 -3.87
C SER A 207 15.24 16.76 -4.16
N TRP A 208 14.37 16.89 -3.17
CA TRP A 208 12.93 16.64 -3.35
C TRP A 208 12.37 17.51 -4.48
N LEU A 209 11.57 16.91 -5.36
CA LEU A 209 10.92 17.60 -6.46
C LEU A 209 9.90 18.61 -5.91
N SER A 210 9.80 19.76 -6.59
CA SER A 210 8.78 20.77 -6.27
C SER A 210 7.38 20.19 -6.45
N THR A 211 7.18 19.43 -7.53
CA THR A 211 5.97 18.67 -7.85
C THR A 211 6.33 17.18 -7.91
N GLN A 212 5.67 16.37 -7.10
CA GLN A 212 5.89 14.92 -7.08
C GLN A 212 5.07 14.22 -8.16
N ASN A 213 5.53 13.08 -8.65
CA ASN A 213 4.88 12.35 -9.75
C ASN A 213 4.55 10.90 -9.33
N PRO A 214 3.63 10.72 -8.36
CA PRO A 214 3.29 9.39 -7.86
C PRO A 214 2.53 8.57 -8.92
N THR A 215 2.59 7.25 -8.81
CA THR A 215 1.83 6.33 -9.67
C THR A 215 1.22 5.16 -8.91
N LEU A 216 0.05 4.70 -9.36
CA LEU A 216 -0.58 3.47 -8.86
C LEU A 216 -0.23 2.24 -9.70
N LYS A 217 0.55 2.41 -10.78
CA LYS A 217 0.97 1.33 -11.68
C LYS A 217 2.23 0.66 -11.18
N CYS A 218 2.30 -0.66 -11.34
CA CYS A 218 3.47 -1.44 -10.98
C CYS A 218 4.31 -1.77 -12.21
N SER A 219 5.53 -1.25 -12.23
CA SER A 219 6.38 -1.33 -13.42
C SER A 219 6.85 -2.76 -13.77
N GLN A 220 6.77 -3.70 -12.82
CA GLN A 220 7.24 -5.09 -12.96
C GLN A 220 6.21 -6.10 -12.44
N LEU A 221 5.09 -6.26 -13.14
CA LEU A 221 3.98 -7.13 -12.72
C LEU A 221 4.39 -8.59 -12.42
N SER A 222 5.22 -9.22 -13.25
CA SER A 222 5.57 -10.64 -13.07
C SER A 222 6.49 -10.90 -11.88
N ASN A 223 7.25 -9.89 -11.44
CA ASN A 223 8.33 -10.06 -10.46
C ASN A 223 8.03 -9.34 -9.13
N ASP A 224 7.43 -8.15 -9.18
CA ASP A 224 7.30 -7.26 -8.02
C ASP A 224 5.87 -6.88 -7.65
N MET A 225 4.86 -7.33 -8.41
CA MET A 225 3.48 -7.32 -7.96
C MET A 225 3.22 -8.58 -7.13
N PHE A 226 3.31 -8.45 -5.82
CA PHE A 226 3.14 -9.56 -4.90
C PHE A 226 1.67 -9.93 -4.73
N THR A 227 1.34 -11.17 -5.08
CA THR A 227 -0.02 -11.74 -4.95
C THR A 227 0.06 -13.12 -4.31
N VAL A 228 -1.07 -13.64 -3.84
CA VAL A 228 -1.14 -15.01 -3.31
C VAL A 228 -1.12 -16.05 -4.43
N SER A 229 -0.72 -17.28 -4.10
CA SER A 229 -0.57 -18.39 -5.05
C SER A 229 -1.79 -18.64 -5.95
N GLY A 230 -3.00 -18.43 -5.43
CA GLY A 230 -4.26 -18.60 -6.16
C GLY A 230 -4.64 -17.46 -7.10
N SER A 231 -3.89 -16.34 -7.12
CA SER A 231 -4.22 -15.19 -7.95
C SER A 231 -4.01 -15.47 -9.44
N SER A 232 -4.81 -14.81 -10.27
CA SER A 232 -4.59 -14.68 -11.72
C SER A 232 -3.54 -13.62 -12.09
N LYS A 233 -3.13 -12.77 -11.14
CA LYS A 233 -2.27 -11.60 -11.32
C LYS A 233 -0.93 -11.78 -10.59
N GLY A 234 0.05 -10.96 -10.94
CA GLY A 234 1.29 -10.80 -10.18
C GLY A 234 2.22 -12.02 -10.16
N ASN A 235 3.12 -12.05 -9.19
CA ASN A 235 4.18 -13.04 -9.04
C ASN A 235 3.78 -14.27 -8.20
N LYS A 236 2.60 -14.26 -7.56
CA LYS A 236 2.03 -15.38 -6.80
C LYS A 236 2.89 -15.87 -5.62
N ALA A 237 3.80 -15.05 -5.12
CA ALA A 237 4.79 -15.42 -4.11
C ALA A 237 4.28 -15.31 -2.65
N LEU A 238 3.13 -14.67 -2.41
CA LEU A 238 2.63 -14.47 -1.05
C LEU A 238 1.92 -15.71 -0.50
N ALA A 239 2.22 -16.01 0.77
CA ALA A 239 1.43 -16.94 1.56
C ALA A 239 0.11 -16.30 2.03
N ASN A 240 0.16 -15.04 2.48
CA ASN A 240 -1.00 -14.26 2.92
C ASN A 240 -1.14 -12.96 2.11
N PRO A 241 -2.37 -12.50 1.80
CA PRO A 241 -2.62 -11.27 1.06
C PRO A 241 -2.48 -10.02 1.95
N VAL A 242 -1.28 -9.80 2.48
CA VAL A 242 -0.92 -8.66 3.34
C VAL A 242 0.40 -8.04 2.90
N GLY A 243 0.47 -6.72 2.98
CA GLY A 243 1.66 -5.95 2.66
C GLY A 243 1.72 -4.64 3.43
N LEU A 244 2.41 -3.67 2.86
CA LEU A 244 2.56 -2.31 3.38
C LEU A 244 2.02 -1.30 2.36
N ILE A 245 1.81 -0.08 2.81
CA ILE A 245 1.48 1.06 1.95
C ILE A 245 2.70 1.42 1.09
N THR A 246 2.52 1.90 -0.14
CA THR A 246 3.64 2.39 -0.97
C THR A 246 3.94 3.88 -0.69
N ALA A 247 5.13 4.33 -1.06
CA ALA A 247 5.47 5.76 -1.02
C ALA A 247 4.52 6.59 -1.89
N ASP A 248 4.13 6.07 -3.06
CA ASP A 248 3.15 6.70 -3.95
C ASP A 248 1.79 6.88 -3.29
N GLU A 249 1.29 5.84 -2.60
CA GLU A 249 0.01 5.90 -1.89
C GLU A 249 0.02 6.95 -0.76
N VAL A 250 1.16 7.15 -0.10
CA VAL A 250 1.35 8.23 0.88
C VAL A 250 1.22 9.61 0.22
N VAL A 251 1.81 9.80 -0.96
CA VAL A 251 1.76 11.08 -1.69
C VAL A 251 0.38 11.35 -2.26
N PHE A 252 -0.28 10.32 -2.81
CA PHE A 252 -1.69 10.40 -3.21
C PHE A 252 -2.58 10.85 -2.04
N ALA A 253 -2.37 10.29 -0.86
CA ALA A 253 -3.14 10.61 0.35
C ALA A 253 -2.93 12.04 0.89
N GLY A 254 -1.88 12.75 0.46
CA GLY A 254 -1.61 14.12 0.90
C GLY A 254 -0.25 14.35 1.56
N GLY A 255 0.52 13.29 1.79
CA GLY A 255 1.91 13.41 2.20
C GLY A 255 2.79 13.99 1.09
N LYS A 256 3.98 14.47 1.44
CA LYS A 256 4.97 14.94 0.47
C LYS A 256 6.38 14.68 0.98
N GLY A 257 7.28 14.37 0.08
CA GLY A 257 8.70 14.25 0.37
C GLY A 257 9.30 15.51 0.97
N GLY A 258 9.99 15.38 2.10
CA GLY A 258 10.70 16.48 2.76
C GLY A 258 9.84 17.61 3.33
N THR A 259 8.51 17.56 3.20
CA THR A 259 7.57 18.60 3.69
C THR A 259 6.62 18.01 4.71
N ASN A 260 6.61 18.55 5.94
CA ASN A 260 5.75 18.07 7.01
C ASN A 260 4.27 18.24 6.65
N ASN A 261 3.45 17.26 7.05
CA ASN A 261 2.01 17.34 6.96
C ASN A 261 1.40 16.53 8.11
N SER A 262 0.86 17.22 9.12
CA SER A 262 0.17 16.58 10.25
C SER A 262 -1.35 16.56 10.11
N SER A 263 -1.89 17.04 8.98
CA SER A 263 -3.33 17.21 8.78
C SER A 263 -3.97 16.05 8.02
N TYR A 264 -3.24 15.38 7.12
CA TYR A 264 -3.82 14.29 6.31
C TYR A 264 -4.06 12.99 7.09
N TYR A 265 -5.02 12.18 6.63
CA TYR A 265 -5.53 11.03 7.38
C TYR A 265 -4.54 9.88 7.65
N LEU A 266 -3.40 9.83 6.97
CA LEU A 266 -2.37 8.82 7.25
C LEU A 266 -1.36 9.29 8.30
N TYR A 267 -1.38 10.56 8.71
CA TYR A 267 -0.56 11.06 9.80
C TYR A 267 -0.95 10.39 11.12
N THR A 268 0.04 9.75 11.76
CA THR A 268 -0.14 9.07 13.05
C THR A 268 0.75 9.63 14.15
N GLY A 269 1.57 10.63 13.86
CA GLY A 269 2.62 11.07 14.79
C GLY A 269 3.69 10.01 15.08
N GLN A 270 3.75 8.92 14.30
CA GLN A 270 4.72 7.83 14.45
C GLN A 270 5.50 7.61 13.15
N ASN A 271 6.70 7.06 13.27
CA ASN A 271 7.43 6.55 12.12
C ASN A 271 6.80 5.20 11.69
N TYR A 272 6.49 5.00 10.41
CA TYR A 272 6.09 3.70 9.90
C TYR A 272 6.62 3.40 8.50
N TRP A 273 6.92 2.13 8.25
CA TRP A 273 7.50 1.67 6.99
C TRP A 273 6.51 1.76 5.81
N THR A 274 7.03 2.08 4.63
CA THR A 274 6.36 1.79 3.35
C THR A 274 6.97 0.54 2.70
N MET A 275 6.35 0.08 1.62
CA MET A 275 6.86 -1.01 0.79
C MET A 275 7.89 -0.56 -0.26
N SER A 276 8.07 0.74 -0.46
CA SER A 276 8.84 1.25 -1.61
C SER A 276 10.34 1.34 -1.29
N PRO A 277 11.23 0.77 -2.10
CA PRO A 277 12.67 0.88 -1.95
C PRO A 277 13.16 2.30 -2.26
N PHE A 278 14.29 2.67 -1.68
CA PHE A 278 14.95 3.95 -1.89
C PHE A 278 16.26 3.75 -2.68
N ASP A 279 17.31 3.28 -2.01
CA ASP A 279 18.60 2.97 -2.63
C ASP A 279 19.35 1.88 -1.86
N PHE A 280 20.48 1.49 -2.44
CA PHE A 280 21.57 0.84 -1.75
C PHE A 280 22.82 1.69 -1.97
N TYR A 281 23.43 2.20 -0.90
CA TYR A 281 24.63 3.03 -0.98
C TYR A 281 25.51 2.86 0.26
N ASP A 282 26.82 2.89 0.08
CA ASP A 282 27.82 2.80 1.16
C ASP A 282 27.58 1.65 2.16
N GLY A 283 27.10 0.50 1.66
CA GLY A 283 26.81 -0.67 2.49
C GLY A 283 25.45 -0.63 3.20
N HIS A 284 24.58 0.33 2.89
CA HIS A 284 23.27 0.50 3.50
C HIS A 284 22.16 0.32 2.46
N ALA A 285 21.21 -0.57 2.76
CA ALA A 285 19.94 -0.68 2.07
C ALA A 285 18.90 0.21 2.77
N ASP A 286 18.22 1.04 1.98
CA ASP A 286 17.26 2.02 2.47
C ASP A 286 15.91 1.84 1.76
N VAL A 287 14.84 2.10 2.52
CA VAL A 287 13.46 2.09 2.02
C VAL A 287 12.74 3.36 2.47
N PHE A 288 11.70 3.74 1.72
CA PHE A 288 10.85 4.84 2.11
C PHE A 288 10.04 4.51 3.37
N PHE A 289 9.84 5.52 4.19
CA PHE A 289 8.98 5.47 5.37
C PHE A 289 8.24 6.81 5.53
N VAL A 290 7.21 6.81 6.36
CA VAL A 290 6.57 8.05 6.80
C VAL A 290 7.17 8.43 8.15
N HIS A 291 7.70 9.64 8.24
CA HIS A 291 8.27 10.16 9.49
C HIS A 291 7.15 10.59 10.45
N SER A 292 7.46 10.73 11.73
CA SER A 292 6.54 11.15 12.79
C SER A 292 5.95 12.55 12.59
N ASN A 293 6.50 13.34 11.66
CA ASN A 293 5.96 14.64 11.25
C ASN A 293 5.06 14.56 10.01
N GLY A 294 4.77 13.34 9.54
CA GLY A 294 3.88 13.04 8.41
C GLY A 294 4.48 13.25 7.02
N ASN A 295 5.76 13.62 6.90
CA ASN A 295 6.42 13.69 5.61
C ASN A 295 6.88 12.31 5.13
N LEU A 296 7.02 12.17 3.81
CA LEU A 296 7.68 11.02 3.20
C LEU A 296 9.20 11.22 3.30
N ASN A 297 9.92 10.19 3.74
CA ASN A 297 11.37 10.20 3.89
C ASN A 297 11.92 8.77 3.71
N TYR A 298 13.20 8.53 3.95
CA TYR A 298 13.83 7.21 3.82
C TYR A 298 14.64 6.85 5.07
N SER A 299 14.80 5.55 5.33
CA SER A 299 15.56 5.06 6.46
C SER A 299 16.14 3.68 6.18
N ASN A 300 17.26 3.39 6.85
CA ASN A 300 17.95 2.12 6.74
C ASN A 300 17.05 0.97 7.23
N VAL A 301 17.00 -0.10 6.45
CA VAL A 301 16.09 -1.24 6.69
C VAL A 301 16.25 -1.92 8.05
N TYR A 302 17.36 -1.72 8.75
CA TYR A 302 17.63 -2.30 10.07
C TYR A 302 16.94 -1.56 11.23
N GLY A 303 16.42 -0.36 11.00
CA GLY A 303 15.78 0.46 12.04
C GLY A 303 14.47 -0.12 12.58
N ALA A 304 14.22 0.00 13.89
CA ALA A 304 12.95 -0.43 14.48
C ALA A 304 11.86 0.65 14.28
N ILE A 305 11.09 0.52 13.20
CA ILE A 305 10.04 1.48 12.81
C ILE A 305 8.67 0.80 12.79
N GLY A 306 7.59 1.57 12.90
CA GLY A 306 6.23 1.07 13.02
C GLY A 306 5.75 0.23 11.83
N VAL A 307 5.02 -0.84 12.14
CA VAL A 307 4.43 -1.75 11.16
C VAL A 307 2.92 -1.53 11.08
N ARG A 308 2.41 -1.17 9.90
CA ARG A 308 0.99 -0.97 9.64
C ARG A 308 0.53 -1.89 8.50
N PRO A 309 -0.18 -3.00 8.80
CA PRO A 309 -0.70 -3.89 7.78
C PRO A 309 -1.56 -3.16 6.75
N VAL A 310 -1.36 -3.53 5.49
CA VAL A 310 -2.26 -3.18 4.39
C VAL A 310 -2.88 -4.45 3.83
N ILE A 311 -4.20 -4.45 3.65
CA ILE A 311 -4.98 -5.54 3.04
C ILE A 311 -5.90 -4.97 1.96
N ASN A 312 -6.40 -5.83 1.08
CA ASN A 312 -7.42 -5.47 0.11
C ASN A 312 -8.69 -6.27 0.40
N ILE A 313 -9.80 -5.62 0.69
CA ILE A 313 -11.11 -6.28 0.83
C ILE A 313 -11.63 -6.64 -0.57
N ALA A 314 -12.21 -7.84 -0.71
CA ALA A 314 -12.69 -8.35 -2.00
C ALA A 314 -13.75 -7.43 -2.62
N SER A 315 -13.81 -7.36 -3.95
CA SER A 315 -14.68 -6.42 -4.68
C SER A 315 -16.18 -6.73 -4.57
N ASN A 316 -16.53 -7.95 -4.14
CA ASN A 316 -17.91 -8.43 -4.00
C ASN A 316 -18.44 -8.34 -2.56
N VAL A 317 -17.75 -7.65 -1.64
CA VAL A 317 -18.28 -7.44 -0.30
C VAL A 317 -19.35 -6.36 -0.27
N THR A 318 -20.20 -6.40 0.76
CA THR A 318 -21.19 -5.37 1.05
C THR A 318 -20.91 -4.70 2.38
N ILE A 319 -21.45 -3.50 2.57
CA ILE A 319 -21.45 -2.79 3.84
C ILE A 319 -22.71 -3.15 4.59
N LYS A 320 -22.57 -3.62 5.83
CA LYS A 320 -23.70 -3.96 6.71
C LYS A 320 -24.33 -2.72 7.34
N SER A 321 -23.51 -1.72 7.66
CA SER A 321 -23.90 -0.47 8.32
C SER A 321 -22.77 0.54 8.27
N GLY A 322 -23.05 1.79 8.61
CA GLY A 322 -22.06 2.85 8.73
C GLY A 322 -22.05 3.82 7.55
N ASP A 323 -21.51 5.00 7.79
CA ASP A 323 -21.32 6.08 6.81
C ASP A 323 -19.83 6.39 6.57
N GLY A 324 -18.94 5.61 7.17
CA GLY A 324 -17.50 5.76 7.03
C GLY A 324 -16.88 6.81 7.94
N THR A 325 -17.69 7.52 8.74
CA THR A 325 -17.16 8.43 9.75
C THR A 325 -16.50 7.68 10.91
N ILE A 326 -15.64 8.37 11.66
CA ILE A 326 -14.97 7.80 12.83
C ILE A 326 -15.97 7.28 13.90
N SER A 327 -17.11 7.95 14.06
CA SER A 327 -18.18 7.57 14.99
C SER A 327 -19.07 6.45 14.46
N ASN A 328 -19.12 6.28 13.14
CA ASN A 328 -20.00 5.32 12.47
C ASN A 328 -19.30 4.68 11.25
N PRO A 329 -18.19 3.93 11.50
CA PRO A 329 -17.38 3.39 10.42
C PRO A 329 -18.17 2.36 9.60
N TYR A 330 -17.80 2.19 8.34
CA TYR A 330 -18.36 1.13 7.51
C TYR A 330 -18.05 -0.25 8.11
N VAL A 331 -19.07 -1.07 8.33
CA VAL A 331 -18.92 -2.42 8.89
C VAL A 331 -19.03 -3.44 7.76
N ILE A 332 -18.00 -4.27 7.62
CA ILE A 332 -17.95 -5.42 6.68
C ILE A 332 -18.28 -6.72 7.42
#